data_AF-A0A7L3U673-F1
#
_entry.id   AF-A0A7L3U673-F1
#
_cell.length_a   1.000
_cell.length_b   1.000
_cell.length_c   1.000
_cell.angle_alpha   90.00
_cell.angle_beta   90.00
_cell.angle_gamma   90.00
#
_symmetry.space_group_name_H-M   'P 1'
#
loop_
_entity.id
_entity.type
_entity.pdbx_description
1 polymer ?
#
loop_
_entity_poly.entity_id
_entity_poly.type
_entity_poly.pdbx_seq_one_letter_code
_entity_poly.pdbx_strand_id
1 'polypeptide(L)'
;GTESKHRRRGGDLKTRSTELGSAVTGSPLTPVLPASTTVKKSIVLSSETRKELAKQAKVTKEERRAQIDERYKYLISRLADGIGLSEQQVEEAIISDDKFQLIEQFFAPSGLKKLLFFYQDVLQQKSNPSLRSDESMNSLFQKKLFITMGSTENITGTCAFFLRTSDKVITASNASQEVNFGIFECTNGNILQGLEFFLSQIMVPALKSQQNWGAVKEGLKNSQIQDFLYSVDKFVGTLSSSRQNIEDKIQLRKVDIDIYISNLQNPSDYITAG
;
A
#
# COMPACT_ATOMS: atom_id res chain seq x y z
N GLY A 1 59.95 -30.33 -24.61
CA GLY A 1 59.25 -29.46 -25.57
C GLY A 1 58.84 -28.20 -24.84
N THR A 2 59.37 -27.07 -25.29
CA THR A 2 59.15 -25.71 -24.78
C THR A 2 57.95 -25.04 -25.48
N GLU A 3 57.45 -23.96 -24.84
CA GLU A 3 56.52 -22.91 -25.33
C GLU A 3 55.01 -23.24 -25.35
N SER A 4 54.05 -22.32 -25.09
CA SER A 4 54.05 -20.88 -24.80
C SER A 4 52.68 -20.43 -24.24
N LYS A 5 52.71 -19.42 -23.34
CA LYS A 5 51.79 -18.26 -23.18
C LYS A 5 50.27 -18.44 -22.94
N HIS A 6 49.76 -17.87 -21.83
CA HIS A 6 48.94 -16.63 -21.83
C HIS A 6 48.62 -16.06 -20.41
N ARG A 7 49.25 -14.93 -20.10
CA ARG A 7 48.75 -13.67 -19.48
C ARG A 7 47.44 -13.70 -18.66
N ARG A 8 47.50 -13.40 -17.34
CA ARG A 8 46.41 -12.78 -16.56
C ARG A 8 46.93 -11.56 -15.81
N ARG A 9 46.21 -10.46 -15.93
CA ARG A 9 46.51 -9.11 -15.43
C ARG A 9 45.90 -8.97 -14.03
N GLY A 10 46.73 -8.72 -13.02
CA GLY A 10 46.30 -8.34 -11.67
C GLY A 10 45.83 -6.88 -11.64
N GLY A 11 44.78 -6.61 -10.87
CA GLY A 11 44.30 -5.27 -10.55
C GLY A 11 44.62 -4.95 -9.09
N ASP A 12 45.51 -4.00 -8.88
CA ASP A 12 45.88 -3.45 -7.56
C ASP A 12 44.89 -2.35 -7.14
N LEU A 13 44.55 -2.38 -5.85
CA LEU A 13 43.82 -1.35 -5.15
C LEU A 13 44.65 -0.06 -5.05
N LYS A 14 44.00 1.10 -5.19
CA LYS A 14 44.55 2.36 -4.68
C LYS A 14 43.47 3.26 -4.10
N THR A 15 43.49 3.32 -2.77
CA THR A 15 42.85 4.32 -1.92
C THR A 15 43.48 5.70 -2.14
N ARG A 16 42.67 6.76 -2.08
CA ARG A 16 43.15 8.12 -1.79
C ARG A 16 42.05 8.93 -1.10
N SER A 17 42.24 9.12 0.20
CA SER A 17 41.58 10.12 1.04
C SER A 17 42.06 11.53 0.67
N THR A 18 41.17 12.52 0.79
CA THR A 18 41.56 13.90 1.15
C THR A 18 40.43 14.53 1.97
N GLU A 19 40.73 14.83 3.23
CA GLU A 19 39.98 15.72 4.13
C GLU A 19 40.34 17.19 3.86
N LEU A 20 39.43 18.12 4.22
CA LEU A 20 39.64 19.49 4.77
C LEU A 20 38.27 20.21 4.67
N GLY A 21 37.55 20.54 5.75
CA GLY A 21 37.85 21.58 6.75
C GLY A 21 37.16 22.90 6.33
N SER A 22 35.95 23.24 6.81
CA SER A 22 35.63 24.02 8.03
C SER A 22 35.20 25.48 7.73
N ALA A 23 34.16 25.91 8.47
CA ALA A 23 33.81 27.27 8.92
C ALA A 23 33.15 28.32 7.98
N VAL A 24 31.87 28.60 8.29
CA VAL A 24 31.24 29.88 8.68
C VAL A 24 31.79 31.20 8.09
N THR A 25 30.89 31.96 7.42
CA THR A 25 30.52 33.39 7.62
C THR A 25 29.65 33.81 6.42
N GLY A 26 28.43 34.34 6.62
CA GLY A 26 28.18 35.78 6.68
C GLY A 26 27.30 36.22 5.49
N SER A 27 26.05 36.61 5.76
CA SER A 27 25.10 37.13 4.76
C SER A 27 25.53 38.46 4.13
N PRO A 28 24.96 38.82 2.96
CA PRO A 28 24.45 40.17 2.78
C PRO A 28 22.96 40.22 2.41
N LEU A 29 22.33 41.31 2.85
CA LEU A 29 20.91 41.65 2.79
C LEU A 29 20.40 42.08 1.40
N THR A 30 19.06 42.06 1.29
CA THR A 30 18.10 42.84 0.46
C THR A 30 17.45 42.15 -0.74
N PRO A 31 16.20 42.52 -1.14
CA PRO A 31 15.09 43.10 -0.38
C PRO A 31 13.77 42.31 -0.51
N VAL A 32 12.87 42.54 0.44
CA VAL A 32 11.48 42.03 0.49
C VAL A 32 10.61 42.74 -0.56
N LEU A 33 9.86 41.97 -1.34
CA LEU A 33 8.67 42.41 -2.10
C LEU A 33 7.51 41.42 -1.85
N PRO A 34 6.26 41.89 -1.89
CA PRO A 34 5.18 41.37 -1.06
C PRO A 34 4.53 40.09 -1.59
N ALA A 35 3.99 39.33 -0.64
CA ALA A 35 3.24 38.10 -0.84
C ALA A 35 2.12 38.25 -1.89
N SER A 36 2.24 37.55 -3.02
CA SER A 36 1.07 37.25 -3.84
C SER A 36 0.34 36.08 -3.19
N THR A 37 -0.77 36.38 -2.53
CA THR A 37 -1.79 35.39 -2.18
C THR A 37 -2.28 34.73 -3.47
N THR A 38 -1.72 33.57 -3.80
CA THR A 38 -2.35 32.65 -4.76
C THR A 38 -3.61 32.11 -4.11
N VAL A 39 -4.67 32.90 -4.23
CA VAL A 39 -6.05 32.46 -4.09
C VAL A 39 -6.19 31.26 -5.01
N LYS A 40 -6.34 30.06 -4.43
CA LYS A 40 -6.79 28.88 -5.15
C LYS A 40 -8.18 29.22 -5.71
N LYS A 41 -8.23 29.69 -6.96
CA LYS A 41 -9.47 29.90 -7.68
C LYS A 41 -10.13 28.54 -7.81
N SER A 42 -11.19 28.32 -7.02
CA SER A 42 -12.14 27.25 -7.23
C SER A 42 -12.64 27.36 -8.67
N ILE A 43 -12.26 26.41 -9.53
CA ILE A 43 -12.80 26.31 -10.88
C ILE A 43 -14.25 25.85 -10.70
N VAL A 44 -15.17 26.81 -10.66
CA VAL A 44 -16.60 26.52 -10.73
C VAL A 44 -16.89 26.05 -12.16
N LEU A 45 -16.93 24.73 -12.35
CA LEU A 45 -17.33 24.12 -13.62
C LEU A 45 -18.72 24.61 -14.00
N SER A 46 -18.90 25.01 -15.27
CA SER A 46 -20.20 25.44 -15.79
C SER A 46 -21.24 24.32 -15.61
N SER A 47 -22.52 24.67 -15.50
CA SER A 47 -23.61 23.69 -15.39
C SER A 47 -23.64 22.72 -16.58
N GLU A 48 -23.24 23.19 -17.77
CA GLU A 48 -23.13 22.39 -18.98
C GLU A 48 -21.96 21.41 -18.91
N THR A 49 -20.77 21.85 -18.48
CA THR A 49 -19.60 20.96 -18.32
C THR A 49 -19.86 19.87 -17.28
N ARG A 50 -20.58 20.19 -16.19
CA ARG A 50 -20.98 19.19 -15.18
C ARG A 50 -21.97 18.17 -15.73
N LYS A 51 -22.97 18.61 -16.50
CA LYS A 51 -23.93 17.70 -17.15
C LYS A 51 -23.24 16.77 -18.14
N GLU A 52 -22.31 17.30 -18.94
CA GLU A 52 -21.57 16.51 -19.91
C GLU A 52 -20.64 15.49 -19.24
N LEU A 53 -19.90 15.89 -18.19
CA LEU A 53 -19.10 14.96 -17.37
C LEU A 53 -19.95 13.84 -16.76
N ALA A 54 -21.12 14.17 -16.22
CA ALA A 54 -22.03 13.17 -15.66
C ALA A 54 -22.55 12.20 -16.72
N LYS A 55 -22.84 12.70 -17.93
CA LYS A 55 -23.25 11.88 -19.07
C LYS A 55 -22.12 10.94 -19.50
N GLN A 56 -20.90 11.44 -19.64
CA GLN A 56 -19.73 10.63 -20.00
C GLN A 56 -19.42 9.56 -18.94
N ALA A 57 -19.51 9.91 -17.65
CA ALA A 57 -19.34 8.95 -16.57
C ALA A 57 -20.38 7.83 -16.63
N LYS A 58 -21.64 8.16 -16.96
CA LYS A 58 -22.70 7.16 -17.14
C LYS A 58 -22.43 6.23 -18.33
N VAL A 59 -22.07 6.78 -19.48
CA VAL A 59 -21.72 5.98 -20.68
C VAL A 59 -20.55 5.05 -20.39
N THR A 60 -19.49 5.56 -19.76
CA THR A 60 -18.30 4.76 -19.39
C THR A 60 -18.68 3.59 -18.48
N LYS A 61 -19.58 3.81 -17.50
CA LYS A 61 -20.06 2.74 -16.62
C LYS A 61 -20.85 1.69 -17.39
N GLU A 62 -21.73 2.09 -18.30
CA GLU A 62 -22.52 1.17 -19.12
C GLU A 62 -21.62 0.33 -20.04
N GLU A 63 -20.61 0.93 -20.66
CA GLU A 63 -19.60 0.23 -21.48
C GLU A 63 -18.79 -0.78 -20.66
N ARG A 64 -18.36 -0.40 -19.45
CA ARG A 64 -17.64 -1.31 -18.54
C ARG A 64 -18.51 -2.43 -18.03
N ARG A 65 -19.79 -2.15 -17.76
CA ARG A 65 -20.77 -3.18 -17.36
C ARG A 65 -20.99 -4.22 -18.46
N ALA A 66 -20.94 -3.79 -19.73
CA ALA A 66 -20.99 -4.70 -20.87
C ALA A 66 -19.73 -5.59 -21.03
N GLN A 67 -18.60 -5.23 -20.41
CA GLN A 67 -17.36 -6.03 -20.43
C GLN A 67 -17.32 -7.11 -19.34
N ILE A 68 -18.26 -7.11 -18.39
CA ILE A 68 -18.31 -8.06 -17.28
C ILE A 68 -18.69 -9.45 -17.81
N ASP A 69 -17.66 -10.24 -18.10
CA ASP A 69 -17.77 -11.66 -18.40
C ASP A 69 -17.60 -12.54 -17.15
N GLU A 70 -17.58 -13.86 -17.33
CA GLU A 70 -17.45 -14.83 -16.23
C GLU A 70 -16.14 -14.68 -15.43
N ARG A 71 -15.07 -14.11 -16.01
CA ARG A 71 -13.83 -13.83 -15.29
C ARG A 71 -14.03 -12.72 -14.28
N TYR A 72 -14.72 -11.64 -14.67
CA TYR A 72 -15.09 -10.55 -13.76
C TYR A 72 -16.03 -11.04 -12.68
N LYS A 73 -17.06 -11.82 -13.05
CA LYS A 73 -18.02 -12.38 -12.07
C LYS A 73 -17.32 -13.24 -11.03
N TYR A 74 -16.32 -14.03 -11.42
CA TYR A 74 -15.51 -14.78 -10.46
C TYR A 74 -14.79 -13.86 -9.45
N LEU A 75 -14.14 -12.77 -9.93
CA LEU A 75 -13.49 -11.81 -9.03
C LEU A 75 -14.51 -11.10 -8.11
N ILE A 76 -15.64 -10.66 -8.68
CA ILE A 76 -16.73 -9.98 -7.96
C ILE A 76 -17.28 -10.87 -6.85
N SER A 77 -17.58 -12.13 -7.16
CA SER A 77 -18.12 -13.10 -6.21
C SER A 77 -17.14 -13.35 -5.05
N ARG A 78 -15.85 -13.55 -5.35
CA ARG A 78 -14.81 -13.70 -4.30
C ARG A 78 -14.64 -12.46 -3.44
N LEU A 79 -14.67 -11.27 -4.03
CA LEU A 79 -14.63 -10.01 -3.28
C LEU A 79 -15.87 -9.83 -2.40
N ALA A 80 -17.05 -10.13 -2.92
CA ALA A 80 -18.32 -10.04 -2.19
C ALA A 80 -18.30 -10.93 -0.95
N ASP A 81 -17.98 -12.21 -1.13
CA ASP A 81 -17.82 -13.20 -0.04
C ASP A 81 -16.77 -12.74 0.98
N GLY A 82 -15.62 -12.27 0.48
CA GLY A 82 -14.48 -11.93 1.28
C GLY A 82 -14.64 -10.67 2.13
N ILE A 83 -15.26 -9.64 1.57
CA ILE A 83 -15.39 -8.32 2.18
C ILE A 83 -16.73 -8.19 2.91
N GLY A 84 -17.71 -9.03 2.60
CA GLY A 84 -19.07 -8.97 3.14
C GLY A 84 -19.94 -7.89 2.49
N LEU A 85 -19.75 -7.69 1.18
CA LEU A 85 -20.58 -6.80 0.34
C LEU A 85 -21.45 -7.63 -0.60
N SER A 86 -22.53 -7.06 -1.13
CA SER A 86 -23.26 -7.72 -2.21
C SER A 86 -22.46 -7.66 -3.51
N GLU A 87 -22.62 -8.67 -4.38
CA GLU A 87 -21.99 -8.65 -5.71
C GLU A 87 -22.34 -7.39 -6.50
N GLN A 88 -23.56 -6.86 -6.34
CA GLN A 88 -23.98 -5.59 -6.95
C GLN A 88 -23.17 -4.38 -6.44
N GLN A 89 -22.88 -4.32 -5.14
CA GLN A 89 -22.06 -3.25 -4.57
C GLN A 89 -20.61 -3.33 -5.05
N VAL A 90 -20.07 -4.54 -5.14
CA VAL A 90 -18.71 -4.79 -5.64
C VAL A 90 -18.61 -4.44 -7.12
N GLU A 91 -19.57 -4.89 -7.93
CA GLU A 91 -19.65 -4.55 -9.35
C GLU A 91 -19.68 -3.04 -9.56
N GLU A 92 -20.58 -2.33 -8.87
CA GLU A 92 -20.71 -0.88 -9.01
C GLU A 92 -19.42 -0.15 -8.60
N ALA A 93 -18.74 -0.63 -7.55
CA ALA A 93 -17.45 -0.08 -7.13
C ALA A 93 -16.37 -0.29 -8.20
N ILE A 94 -16.29 -1.49 -8.78
CA ILE A 94 -15.30 -1.83 -9.81
C ILE A 94 -15.52 -1.03 -11.09
N ILE A 95 -16.74 -0.99 -11.64
CA ILE A 95 -17.00 -0.27 -12.90
C ILE A 95 -16.82 1.25 -12.75
N SER A 96 -16.98 1.76 -11.53
CA SER A 96 -16.76 3.16 -11.19
C SER A 96 -15.29 3.52 -10.96
N ASP A 97 -14.40 2.53 -10.82
CA ASP A 97 -13.00 2.74 -10.46
C ASP A 97 -12.18 3.26 -11.65
N ASP A 98 -11.30 4.24 -11.40
CA ASP A 98 -10.44 4.82 -12.43
C ASP A 98 -9.41 3.81 -12.95
N LYS A 99 -9.02 2.83 -12.14
CA LYS A 99 -8.04 1.80 -12.47
C LYS A 99 -8.68 0.49 -12.97
N PHE A 100 -9.93 0.52 -13.43
CA PHE A 100 -10.67 -0.64 -13.99
C PHE A 100 -9.84 -1.46 -14.99
N GLN A 101 -9.03 -0.81 -15.83
CA GLN A 101 -8.21 -1.45 -16.86
C GLN A 101 -7.15 -2.42 -16.29
N LEU A 102 -6.78 -2.30 -15.00
CA LEU A 102 -5.84 -3.23 -14.36
C LEU A 102 -6.40 -4.67 -14.31
N ILE A 103 -7.71 -4.84 -14.35
CA ILE A 103 -8.34 -6.16 -14.37
C ILE A 103 -8.04 -6.89 -15.68
N GLU A 104 -8.16 -6.24 -16.83
CA GLU A 104 -7.76 -6.85 -18.11
C GLU A 104 -6.25 -7.13 -18.17
N GLN A 105 -5.43 -6.23 -17.63
CA GLN A 105 -3.98 -6.46 -17.55
C GLN A 105 -3.63 -7.66 -16.67
N PHE A 106 -4.43 -7.93 -15.63
CA PHE A 106 -4.31 -9.14 -14.81
C PHE A 106 -4.69 -10.40 -15.60
N PHE A 107 -5.71 -10.34 -16.46
CA PHE A 107 -6.15 -11.47 -17.28
C PHE A 107 -5.24 -11.77 -18.48
N ALA A 108 -4.50 -10.78 -18.97
CA ALA A 108 -3.63 -10.91 -20.15
C ALA A 108 -2.57 -12.04 -20.02
N PRO A 109 -2.08 -12.60 -21.15
CA PRO A 109 -0.92 -13.49 -21.13
C PRO A 109 0.30 -12.76 -20.56
N SER A 110 1.06 -13.39 -19.66
CA SER A 110 2.13 -12.75 -18.88
C SER A 110 1.68 -11.45 -18.20
N GLY A 111 0.40 -11.38 -17.81
CA GLY A 111 -0.23 -10.22 -17.20
C GLY A 111 0.24 -9.95 -15.76
N LEU A 112 -0.44 -9.01 -15.10
CA LEU A 112 -0.14 -8.66 -13.72
C LEU A 112 -0.22 -9.89 -12.81
N LYS A 113 0.82 -10.11 -12.00
CA LYS A 113 0.86 -11.24 -11.05
C LYS A 113 -0.03 -11.04 -9.83
N LYS A 114 -0.39 -9.78 -9.56
CA LYS A 114 -1.23 -9.38 -8.45
C LYS A 114 -2.24 -8.33 -8.89
N LEU A 115 -3.43 -8.40 -8.34
CA LEU A 115 -4.47 -7.37 -8.43
C LEU A 115 -4.93 -7.09 -7.01
N LEU A 116 -4.86 -5.82 -6.58
CA LEU A 116 -5.11 -5.42 -5.20
C LEU A 116 -6.34 -4.52 -5.10
N PHE A 117 -7.10 -4.72 -4.03
CA PHE A 117 -8.30 -3.97 -3.70
C PHE A 117 -8.23 -3.54 -2.23
N PHE A 118 -8.48 -2.27 -1.95
CA PHE A 118 -8.67 -1.80 -0.59
C PHE A 118 -10.14 -1.52 -0.32
N TYR A 119 -10.60 -1.96 0.85
CA TYR A 119 -11.91 -1.61 1.40
C TYR A 119 -11.70 -0.92 2.74
N GLN A 120 -11.78 0.40 2.73
CA GLN A 120 -11.46 1.23 3.88
C GLN A 120 -12.17 2.57 3.81
N ASP A 121 -12.13 3.32 4.90
CA ASP A 121 -12.67 4.67 4.98
C ASP A 121 -11.85 5.65 4.15
N VAL A 122 -12.53 6.37 3.26
CA VAL A 122 -11.94 7.42 2.41
C VAL A 122 -12.63 8.75 2.68
N LEU A 123 -11.86 9.83 2.75
CA LEU A 123 -12.38 11.19 2.90
C LEU A 123 -13.25 11.57 1.71
N GLN A 124 -14.52 11.90 1.94
CA GLN A 124 -15.37 12.50 0.92
C GLN A 124 -15.00 13.97 0.73
N GLN A 125 -14.44 14.32 -0.43
CA GLN A 125 -14.51 15.70 -0.91
C GLN A 125 -15.94 15.99 -1.38
N LYS A 126 -16.78 16.54 -0.51
CA LYS A 126 -18.09 17.07 -0.92
C LYS A 126 -17.85 18.23 -1.90
N SER A 127 -18.20 18.03 -3.17
CA SER A 127 -18.14 19.08 -4.20
C SER A 127 -19.31 20.08 -4.16
N ASN A 128 -20.18 20.00 -3.14
CA ASN A 128 -21.33 20.90 -2.97
C ASN A 128 -21.33 21.51 -1.55
N PRO A 129 -21.06 22.82 -1.40
CA PRO A 129 -21.12 23.53 -0.12
C PRO A 129 -22.54 24.00 0.25
N SER A 130 -23.59 23.47 -0.39
CA SER A 130 -24.97 23.90 -0.15
C SER A 130 -25.82 22.69 0.23
N LEU A 131 -25.91 22.41 1.53
CA LEU A 131 -27.13 22.07 2.27
C LEU A 131 -26.75 21.47 3.64
N ARG A 132 -26.81 22.36 4.65
CA ARG A 132 -27.26 22.13 6.04
C ARG A 132 -26.43 21.20 6.94
N SER A 133 -26.02 21.74 8.10
CA SER A 133 -26.59 21.55 9.44
C SER A 133 -25.92 20.39 10.18
N ASP A 134 -25.20 20.75 11.24
CA ASP A 134 -24.88 19.95 12.42
C ASP A 134 -25.01 18.41 12.26
N GLU A 135 -24.06 17.79 11.57
CA GLU A 135 -24.00 16.33 11.45
C GLU A 135 -22.57 15.82 11.67
N SER A 136 -22.49 14.87 12.59
CA SER A 136 -21.33 14.14 13.10
C SER A 136 -20.14 13.96 12.12
N MET A 137 -18.93 13.93 12.68
CA MET A 137 -17.67 13.55 12.01
C MET A 137 -17.78 12.26 11.15
N ASN A 138 -18.74 11.38 11.43
CA ASN A 138 -19.03 10.19 10.64
C ASN A 138 -19.48 10.49 9.19
N SER A 139 -19.92 11.71 8.87
CA SER A 139 -20.31 12.09 7.50
C SER A 139 -19.13 12.46 6.58
N LEU A 140 -17.90 12.50 7.12
CA LEU A 140 -16.69 12.85 6.36
C LEU A 140 -16.01 11.64 5.72
N PHE A 141 -16.20 10.45 6.27
CA PHE A 141 -15.55 9.22 5.85
C PHE A 141 -16.60 8.22 5.35
N GLN A 142 -16.34 7.64 4.18
CA GLN A 142 -17.17 6.57 3.64
C GLN A 142 -16.29 5.36 3.33
N LYS A 143 -16.73 4.17 3.77
CA LYS A 143 -16.13 2.91 3.31
C LYS A 143 -16.26 2.80 1.80
N LYS A 144 -15.12 2.68 1.13
CA LYS A 144 -15.03 2.56 -0.32
C LYS A 144 -14.17 1.36 -0.69
N LEU A 145 -14.67 0.56 -1.63
CA LEU A 145 -13.89 -0.46 -2.33
C LEU A 145 -13.26 0.19 -3.57
N PHE A 146 -11.95 0.04 -3.76
CA PHE A 146 -11.25 0.57 -4.92
C PHE A 146 -10.01 -0.25 -5.28
N ILE A 147 -9.58 -0.18 -6.54
CA ILE A 147 -8.41 -0.88 -7.07
C ILE A 147 -7.15 -0.04 -6.74
N THR A 148 -6.06 -0.69 -6.34
CA THR A 148 -4.79 -0.02 -6.01
C THR A 148 -3.58 -0.77 -6.56
N MET A 149 -2.48 -0.03 -6.76
CA MET A 149 -1.16 -0.60 -7.04
C MET A 149 -0.36 -0.90 -5.75
N GLY A 150 -0.87 -0.51 -4.58
CA GLY A 150 -0.28 -0.72 -3.26
C GLY A 150 0.97 0.12 -2.97
N SER A 151 1.24 1.16 -3.76
CA SER A 151 2.43 2.01 -3.61
C SER A 151 2.14 3.45 -3.17
N THR A 152 0.91 3.92 -3.39
CA THR A 152 0.53 5.33 -3.19
C THR A 152 -0.46 5.54 -2.06
N GLU A 153 -1.31 4.55 -1.78
CA GLU A 153 -2.38 4.63 -0.80
C GLU A 153 -1.96 3.96 0.52
N ASN A 154 -2.20 4.65 1.64
CA ASN A 154 -2.07 4.04 2.96
C ASN A 154 -3.19 3.02 3.16
N ILE A 155 -2.84 1.85 3.68
CA ILE A 155 -3.81 0.81 4.03
C ILE A 155 -4.30 1.01 5.47
N THR A 156 -5.61 1.13 5.65
CA THR A 156 -6.23 1.34 6.97
C THR A 156 -7.43 0.45 7.26
N GLY A 157 -7.87 -0.33 6.28
CA GLY A 157 -8.98 -1.28 6.43
C GLY A 157 -8.59 -2.65 5.88
N THR A 158 -9.43 -3.22 5.03
CA THR A 158 -9.23 -4.56 4.49
C THR A 158 -8.49 -4.48 3.14
N CYS A 159 -7.46 -5.31 2.95
CA CYS A 159 -6.82 -5.53 1.66
C CYS A 159 -7.21 -6.89 1.11
N ALA A 160 -7.98 -6.89 0.03
CA ALA A 160 -8.27 -8.07 -0.76
C ALA A 160 -7.33 -8.13 -1.96
N PHE A 161 -6.87 -9.32 -2.32
CA PHE A 161 -5.91 -9.48 -3.40
C PHE A 161 -6.15 -10.77 -4.19
N PHE A 162 -5.85 -10.70 -5.48
CA PHE A 162 -5.80 -11.85 -6.36
C PHE A 162 -4.38 -12.07 -6.84
N LEU A 163 -3.89 -13.31 -6.75
CA LEU A 163 -2.59 -13.72 -7.22
C LEU A 163 -2.72 -14.79 -8.29
N ARG A 164 -1.87 -14.72 -9.30
CA ARG A 164 -1.67 -15.80 -10.27
C ARG A 164 -0.21 -16.21 -10.28
N THR A 165 0.03 -17.51 -10.26
CA THR A 165 1.40 -18.07 -10.27
C THR A 165 1.88 -18.34 -11.69
N SER A 166 0.98 -18.54 -12.65
CA SER A 166 1.32 -18.83 -14.04
C SER A 166 1.33 -17.58 -14.95
N ASP A 167 1.95 -17.71 -16.13
CA ASP A 167 1.94 -16.72 -17.22
C ASP A 167 0.83 -16.97 -18.26
N LYS A 168 -0.03 -17.97 -18.04
CA LYS A 168 -1.14 -18.27 -18.95
C LYS A 168 -2.18 -17.17 -18.96
N VAL A 169 -2.84 -16.95 -20.09
CA VAL A 169 -4.01 -16.07 -20.13
C VAL A 169 -5.12 -16.59 -19.20
N ILE A 170 -5.76 -15.68 -18.46
CA ILE A 170 -6.93 -15.99 -17.65
C ILE A 170 -8.16 -15.93 -18.53
N THR A 171 -8.87 -17.04 -18.60
CA THR A 171 -10.06 -17.28 -19.40
C THR A 171 -11.22 -17.64 -18.48
N ALA A 172 -12.46 -17.54 -18.96
CA ALA A 172 -13.64 -17.92 -18.20
C ALA A 172 -13.58 -19.36 -17.66
N SER A 173 -12.92 -20.28 -18.37
CA SER A 173 -12.84 -21.69 -17.98
C SER A 173 -11.73 -22.01 -16.97
N ASN A 174 -10.71 -21.15 -16.81
CA ASN A 174 -9.57 -21.40 -15.93
C ASN A 174 -9.45 -20.43 -14.75
N ALA A 175 -10.29 -19.40 -14.67
CA ALA A 175 -10.18 -18.35 -13.65
C ALA A 175 -10.10 -18.92 -12.24
N SER A 176 -10.95 -19.89 -11.90
CA SER A 176 -10.97 -20.51 -10.57
C SER A 176 -9.76 -21.39 -10.24
N GLN A 177 -9.00 -21.83 -11.25
CA GLN A 177 -7.82 -22.68 -11.09
C GLN A 177 -6.53 -21.86 -11.09
N GLU A 178 -6.48 -20.81 -11.89
CA GLU A 178 -5.27 -20.01 -12.12
C GLU A 178 -5.19 -18.80 -11.17
N VAL A 179 -6.31 -18.39 -10.58
CA VAL A 179 -6.41 -17.22 -9.69
C VAL A 179 -6.64 -17.66 -8.25
N ASN A 180 -5.74 -17.22 -7.37
CA ASN A 180 -5.84 -17.38 -5.93
C ASN A 180 -6.35 -16.08 -5.32
N PHE A 181 -7.32 -16.18 -4.41
CA PHE A 181 -7.86 -15.03 -3.69
C PHE A 181 -7.40 -15.07 -2.24
N GLY A 182 -7.05 -13.90 -1.69
CA GLY A 182 -6.69 -13.75 -0.29
C GLY A 182 -7.09 -12.39 0.25
N ILE A 183 -7.17 -12.31 1.58
CA ILE A 183 -7.56 -11.11 2.31
C ILE A 183 -6.63 -10.92 3.50
N PHE A 184 -6.23 -9.68 3.72
CA PHE A 184 -5.59 -9.23 4.94
C PHE A 184 -6.45 -8.17 5.61
N GLU A 185 -6.80 -8.41 6.86
CA GLU A 185 -7.38 -7.39 7.72
C GLU A 185 -6.25 -6.51 8.25
N CYS A 186 -6.26 -5.23 7.86
CA CYS A 186 -5.23 -4.25 8.21
C CYS A 186 -5.81 -3.06 8.98
N THR A 187 -6.98 -3.25 9.60
CA THR A 187 -7.63 -2.25 10.44
C THR A 187 -6.69 -1.79 11.56
N ASN A 188 -6.69 -0.49 11.84
CA ASN A 188 -5.76 0.17 12.77
C ASN A 188 -4.27 0.09 12.37
N GLY A 189 -3.97 -0.13 11.09
CA GLY A 189 -2.60 -0.13 10.57
C GLY A 189 -1.80 -1.39 10.91
N ASN A 190 -2.45 -2.44 11.41
CA ASN A 190 -1.77 -3.65 11.86
C ASN A 190 -1.62 -4.71 10.75
N ILE A 191 -1.13 -4.30 9.58
CA ILE A 191 -0.82 -5.26 8.51
C ILE A 191 0.19 -6.33 8.95
N LEU A 192 1.09 -5.96 9.89
CA LEU A 192 2.06 -6.89 10.46
C LEU A 192 1.37 -7.99 11.29
N GLN A 193 0.32 -7.65 12.05
CA GLN A 193 -0.50 -8.65 12.75
C GLN A 193 -1.23 -9.57 11.77
N GLY A 194 -1.83 -9.03 10.71
CA GLY A 194 -2.49 -9.83 9.67
C GLY A 194 -1.51 -10.80 9.01
N LEU A 195 -0.30 -10.34 8.70
CA LEU A 195 0.75 -11.16 8.11
C LEU A 195 1.32 -12.19 9.10
N GLU A 196 1.56 -11.81 10.35
CA GLU A 196 2.00 -12.71 11.42
C GLU A 196 0.98 -13.84 11.63
N PHE A 197 -0.30 -13.50 11.72
CA PHE A 197 -1.39 -14.46 11.85
C PHE A 197 -1.42 -15.42 10.66
N PHE A 198 -1.41 -14.90 9.44
CA PHE A 198 -1.42 -15.72 8.23
C PHE A 198 -0.22 -16.66 8.15
N LEU A 199 0.98 -16.18 8.46
CA LEU A 199 2.18 -17.01 8.42
C LEU A 199 2.17 -18.07 9.54
N SER A 200 1.87 -17.67 10.77
CA SER A 200 1.91 -18.56 11.95
C SER A 200 0.80 -19.60 11.96
N GLN A 201 -0.44 -19.20 11.61
CA GLN A 201 -1.62 -20.05 11.77
C GLN A 201 -1.97 -20.85 10.50
N ILE A 202 -1.57 -20.35 9.33
CA ILE A 202 -1.98 -20.95 8.05
C ILE A 202 -0.76 -21.48 7.30
N MET A 203 0.20 -20.63 6.93
CA MET A 203 1.28 -21.03 6.02
C MET A 203 2.28 -21.98 6.66
N VAL A 204 2.77 -21.71 7.87
CA VAL A 204 3.74 -22.57 8.55
C VAL A 204 3.17 -23.97 8.79
N PRO A 205 1.95 -24.14 9.35
CA PRO A 205 1.33 -25.45 9.48
C PRO A 205 1.13 -26.16 8.13
N ALA A 206 0.72 -25.43 7.09
CA ALA A 206 0.56 -26.00 5.75
C ALA A 206 1.89 -26.47 5.14
N LEU A 207 2.97 -25.70 5.32
CA LEU A 207 4.31 -26.10 4.88
C LEU A 207 4.81 -27.32 5.67
N LYS A 208 4.57 -27.37 6.98
CA LYS A 208 4.97 -28.51 7.82
C LYS A 208 4.17 -29.78 7.53
N SER A 209 2.94 -29.68 7.01
CA SER A 209 2.13 -30.84 6.62
C SER A 209 2.37 -31.29 5.17
N GLN A 210 3.11 -30.51 4.38
CA GLN A 210 3.40 -30.79 2.99
C GLN A 210 4.17 -32.10 2.81
N GLN A 211 3.59 -33.01 2.01
CA GLN A 211 4.21 -34.30 1.69
C GLN A 211 5.10 -34.22 0.44
N ASN A 212 4.76 -33.33 -0.49
CA ASN A 212 5.45 -33.22 -1.77
C ASN A 212 6.30 -31.94 -1.82
N TRP A 213 7.62 -32.11 -1.77
CA TRP A 213 8.61 -31.05 -1.93
C TRP A 213 9.27 -31.05 -3.32
N GLY A 214 8.55 -31.57 -4.31
CA GLY A 214 8.96 -31.58 -5.72
C GLY A 214 10.14 -32.50 -6.00
N ALA A 215 11.30 -31.89 -6.30
CA ALA A 215 12.53 -32.61 -6.60
C ALA A 215 13.13 -33.28 -5.35
N VAL A 216 12.85 -32.76 -4.15
CA VAL A 216 13.40 -33.28 -2.89
C VAL A 216 12.50 -34.41 -2.37
N LYS A 217 12.87 -35.65 -2.69
CA LYS A 217 12.06 -36.85 -2.35
C LYS A 217 12.08 -37.20 -0.86
N GLU A 218 13.11 -36.77 -0.14
CA GLU A 218 13.25 -36.98 1.30
C GLU A 218 12.29 -36.10 2.12
N GLY A 219 11.70 -35.06 1.50
CA GLY A 219 10.75 -34.16 2.13
C GLY A 219 11.29 -33.59 3.44
N LEU A 220 10.50 -33.66 4.51
CA LEU A 220 10.89 -33.18 5.84
C LEU A 220 12.14 -33.84 6.42
N LYS A 221 12.61 -35.00 5.92
CA LYS A 221 13.86 -35.59 6.41
C LYS A 221 15.10 -34.89 5.85
N ASN A 222 14.94 -34.10 4.81
CA ASN A 222 16.03 -33.36 4.19
C ASN A 222 16.42 -32.15 5.04
N SER A 223 17.72 -31.98 5.32
CA SER A 223 18.23 -30.88 6.15
C SER A 223 17.91 -29.50 5.56
N GLN A 224 17.95 -29.33 4.24
CA GLN A 224 17.67 -28.04 3.61
C GLN A 224 16.21 -27.61 3.79
N ILE A 225 15.29 -28.57 3.80
CA ILE A 225 13.86 -28.31 4.07
C ILE A 225 13.67 -27.93 5.54
N GLN A 226 14.36 -28.61 6.46
CA GLN A 226 14.33 -28.26 7.87
C GLN A 226 14.90 -26.86 8.14
N ASP A 227 16.03 -26.52 7.52
CA ASP A 227 16.63 -25.19 7.63
C ASP A 227 15.73 -24.09 7.06
N PHE A 228 15.06 -24.37 5.94
CA PHE A 228 14.06 -23.47 5.36
C PHE A 228 12.88 -23.24 6.32
N LEU A 229 12.28 -24.32 6.83
CA LEU A 229 11.16 -24.23 7.77
C LEU A 229 11.55 -23.49 9.05
N TYR A 230 12.75 -23.77 9.58
CA TYR A 230 13.30 -23.04 10.71
C TYR A 230 13.48 -21.55 10.41
N SER A 231 13.94 -21.21 9.20
CA SER A 231 14.07 -19.81 8.76
C SER A 231 12.72 -19.10 8.67
N VAL A 232 11.67 -19.80 8.20
CA VAL A 232 10.30 -19.27 8.17
C VAL A 232 9.76 -19.07 9.60
N ASP A 233 9.92 -20.05 10.50
CA ASP A 233 9.52 -19.92 11.91
C ASP A 233 10.23 -18.74 12.58
N LYS A 234 11.54 -18.60 12.35
CA LYS A 234 12.35 -17.50 12.89
C LYS A 234 11.89 -16.14 12.33
N PHE A 235 11.54 -16.08 11.05
CA PHE A 235 10.98 -14.88 10.43
C PHE A 235 9.67 -14.47 11.10
N VAL A 236 8.76 -15.43 11.33
CA VAL A 236 7.50 -15.18 12.05
C VAL A 236 7.76 -14.69 13.47
N GLY A 237 8.69 -15.30 14.20
CA GLY A 237 9.08 -14.84 15.54
C GLY A 237 9.64 -13.42 15.53
N THR A 238 10.49 -13.10 14.55
CA THR A 238 11.05 -11.74 14.39
C THR A 238 9.96 -10.71 14.07
N LEU A 239 8.99 -11.09 13.23
CA LEU A 239 7.83 -10.25 12.90
C LEU A 239 6.98 -9.97 14.14
N SER A 240 6.72 -10.99 14.96
CA SER A 240 5.97 -10.88 16.22
C SER A 240 6.66 -9.92 17.20
N SER A 241 7.97 -10.08 17.42
CA SER A 241 8.75 -9.17 18.26
C SER A 241 8.79 -7.74 17.71
N SER A 242 8.90 -7.59 16.39
CA SER A 242 8.88 -6.27 15.74
C SER A 242 7.53 -5.56 15.92
N ARG A 243 6.42 -6.31 15.82
CA ARG A 243 5.08 -5.78 16.08
C ARG A 243 4.94 -5.30 17.52
N GLN A 244 5.34 -6.12 18.50
CA GLN A 244 5.30 -5.75 19.92
C GLN A 244 6.10 -4.47 20.20
N ASN A 245 7.31 -4.36 19.65
CA ASN A 245 8.15 -3.17 19.78
C ASN A 245 7.52 -1.90 19.17
N ILE A 246 6.70 -2.04 18.11
CA ILE A 246 6.00 -0.90 17.49
C ILE A 246 4.77 -0.50 18.33
N GLU A 247 4.04 -1.47 18.88
CA GLU A 247 2.88 -1.23 19.74
C GLU A 247 3.29 -0.56 21.07
N ASP A 248 4.44 -0.93 21.64
CA ASP A 248 5.01 -0.34 22.87
C ASP A 248 5.66 1.04 22.66
N LYS A 249 5.51 1.64 21.46
CA LYS A 249 6.16 2.91 21.12
C LYS A 249 5.51 4.08 21.86
N ILE A 250 6.23 4.65 22.81
CA ILE A 250 5.93 5.95 23.40
C ILE A 250 6.12 7.04 22.34
N GLN A 251 5.03 7.69 21.91
CA GLN A 251 5.11 8.88 21.08
C GLN A 251 5.41 10.10 21.96
N LEU A 252 6.64 10.58 21.91
CA LEU A 252 7.02 11.84 22.56
C LEU A 252 6.28 13.00 21.88
N ARG A 253 5.44 13.70 22.64
CA ARG A 253 4.75 14.91 22.16
C ARG A 253 5.78 16.00 21.90
N LYS A 254 5.69 16.67 20.75
CA LYS A 254 6.44 17.92 20.54
C LYS A 254 5.90 18.94 21.53
N VAL A 255 6.73 19.33 22.50
CA VAL A 255 6.39 20.40 23.45
C VAL A 255 6.29 21.69 22.66
N ASP A 256 5.17 22.38 22.79
CA ASP A 256 5.01 23.73 22.24
C ASP A 256 5.75 24.70 23.16
N ILE A 257 7.04 24.89 22.86
CA ILE A 257 7.95 25.68 23.68
C ILE A 257 7.48 27.15 23.73
N ASP A 258 6.76 27.62 22.71
CA ASP A 258 6.31 29.01 22.61
C ASP A 258 5.36 29.38 23.76
N ILE A 259 4.54 28.44 24.24
CA ILE A 259 3.63 28.64 25.39
C ILE A 259 4.41 28.80 26.70
N TYR A 260 5.56 28.14 26.83
CA TYR A 260 6.39 28.22 28.04
C TYR A 260 7.30 29.43 28.01
N ILE A 261 7.81 29.82 26.82
CA ILE A 261 8.68 30.99 26.66
C ILE A 261 7.88 32.29 26.71
N SER A 262 6.64 32.34 26.19
CA SER A 262 5.83 33.56 26.21
C SER A 262 5.50 34.09 27.61
N ASN A 263 5.59 33.22 28.61
CA ASN A 263 5.29 33.54 30.01
C ASN A 263 6.53 33.97 30.82
N LEU A 264 7.73 33.92 30.23
CA LEU A 264 8.99 34.33 30.88
C LEU A 264 9.40 35.72 30.38
N GLN A 265 8.78 36.76 30.94
CA GLN A 265 8.98 38.15 30.48
C GLN A 265 10.06 38.91 31.25
N ASN A 266 10.38 38.50 32.48
CA ASN A 266 11.36 39.18 33.32
C ASN A 266 12.42 38.20 33.89
N PRO A 267 13.61 38.70 34.30
CA PRO A 267 14.70 37.84 34.78
C PRO A 267 14.35 36.96 35.98
N SER A 268 13.40 37.39 36.81
CA SER A 268 12.94 36.64 38.00
C SER A 268 12.13 35.39 37.63
N ASP A 269 11.42 35.42 36.51
CA ASP A 269 10.61 34.30 36.03
C ASP A 269 11.49 33.08 35.68
N TYR A 270 12.71 33.31 35.18
CA TYR A 270 13.68 32.26 34.85
C TYR A 270 14.23 31.54 36.09
N ILE A 271 14.26 32.21 37.25
CA ILE A 271 14.77 31.65 38.52
C ILE A 271 13.74 30.70 39.15
N THR A 272 12.45 30.90 38.87
CA THR A 272 11.35 30.12 39.46
C THR A 272 10.96 28.91 38.59
N ALA A 273 11.38 28.89 37.32
CA ALA A 273 11.06 27.84 36.35
C ALA A 273 12.10 26.71 36.26
N GLY A 274 13.22 26.78 37.00
CA GLY A 274 14.26 25.74 37.09
C GLY A 274 14.12 24.87 38.32
#